data_AF-A0A1F3T998-F1
#
_entry.id   AF-A0A1F3T998-F1
#
_cell.length_a   1.000
_cell.length_b   1.000
_cell.length_c   1.000
_cell.angle_alpha   90.00
_cell.angle_beta   90.00
_cell.angle_gamma   90.00
#
_symmetry.space_group_name_H-M   'P 1'
#
loop_
_entity.id
_entity.type
_entity.pdbx_description
1 polymer ?
#
loop_
_entity_poly.entity_id
_entity_poly.type
_entity_poly.pdbx_seq_one_letter_code
_entity_poly.pdbx_strand_id
1 'polypeptide(L)'
;MKYYTPIAYILTCLVSLVFFVLSTYGAMSPTYSMRDLEILSEEKNFIEFFDHAMDIRPLNRNTHWQDLVYKGAENYLNEIIETQQYGKETIKYVEKLAFWPTLRNNEIFQVKRAQYGLKYFNICLDNARKGTSNEIKLCQEEMHTFWKNTPKDFINLQLGIDLAVLVNQFLPSSDVGFYYSTILLNKYAGSTCDKTELVDFFLKQIESQNVCENSPSSCDKVIDQFASSSCFEYMVPHLKQRILDSQNPKLKGLYLSMLHAKKYLTPLEIDFFFTSYVLDGPSNGQLFNLAWNIINELGKNHKRREAVLDKFKQLPWLPGELFKTSNQERLKIIMSLLSKNIPEYLDYYAMTCIRYLRGEIQSTSGNPTPGCHELFKKSDKENWLPPHFKQTYQQSL
;
A
#
# COMPACT_ATOMS: atom_id res chain seq x y z
N MET A 1 4.30 95.54 -12.97
CA MET A 1 4.06 94.25 -13.67
C MET A 1 5.40 93.58 -13.84
N LYS A 2 5.67 92.51 -13.09
CA LYS A 2 6.97 91.82 -13.09
C LYS A 2 6.96 90.76 -14.20
N TYR A 3 7.86 90.92 -15.17
CA TYR A 3 8.14 89.97 -16.23
C TYR A 3 8.80 88.72 -15.62
N TYR A 4 8.13 87.57 -15.71
CA TYR A 4 8.77 86.27 -15.46
C TYR A 4 9.24 85.70 -16.80
N THR A 5 10.54 85.39 -16.84
CA THR A 5 11.32 84.98 -18.01
C THR A 5 10.99 83.56 -18.51
N PRO A 6 10.93 83.33 -19.84
CA PRO A 6 10.60 82.03 -20.45
C PRO A 6 11.70 80.95 -20.31
N ILE A 7 12.84 81.28 -19.72
CA ILE A 7 14.01 80.38 -19.58
C ILE A 7 13.76 79.26 -18.55
N ALA A 8 12.91 79.50 -17.54
CA ALA A 8 12.64 78.53 -16.47
C ALA A 8 11.85 77.29 -16.94
N TYR A 9 10.99 77.44 -17.96
CA TYR A 9 10.20 76.33 -18.52
C TYR A 9 11.00 75.43 -19.44
N ILE A 10 12.01 75.97 -20.13
CA ILE A 10 12.88 75.18 -21.02
C ILE A 10 13.81 74.29 -20.18
N LEU A 11 14.35 74.81 -19.07
CA LEU A 11 15.22 74.03 -18.17
C LEU A 11 14.47 72.89 -17.46
N THR A 12 13.21 73.11 -17.04
CA THR A 12 12.39 72.07 -16.38
C THR A 12 11.95 70.98 -17.34
N CYS A 13 11.65 71.29 -18.60
CA CYS A 13 11.41 70.28 -19.64
C CYS A 13 12.67 69.46 -19.97
N LEU A 14 13.85 70.10 -20.03
CA LEU A 14 15.11 69.41 -20.33
C LEU A 14 15.54 68.46 -19.20
N VAL A 15 15.39 68.87 -17.93
CA VAL A 15 15.68 68.00 -16.78
C VAL A 15 14.71 66.82 -16.70
N SER A 16 13.43 67.03 -17.04
CA SER A 16 12.43 65.95 -17.07
C SER A 16 12.68 64.96 -18.22
N LEU A 17 13.17 65.43 -19.38
CA LEU A 17 13.52 64.59 -20.51
C LEU A 17 14.78 63.75 -20.21
N VAL A 18 15.77 64.31 -19.52
CA VAL A 18 16.99 63.59 -19.11
C VAL A 18 16.68 62.50 -18.07
N PHE A 19 15.75 62.75 -17.13
CA PHE A 19 15.28 61.71 -16.20
C PHE A 19 14.49 60.59 -16.90
N PHE A 20 13.75 60.90 -17.96
CA PHE A 20 13.02 59.89 -18.76
C PHE A 20 13.96 59.06 -19.65
N VAL A 21 15.04 59.64 -20.17
CA VAL A 21 16.04 58.90 -20.98
C VAL A 21 16.97 58.05 -20.10
N LEU A 22 17.22 58.45 -18.84
CA LEU A 22 18.00 57.66 -17.90
C LEU A 22 17.23 56.49 -17.27
N SER A 23 15.89 56.51 -17.30
CA SER A 23 15.03 55.42 -16.79
C SER A 23 14.68 54.36 -17.85
N THR A 24 15.04 54.57 -19.12
CA THR A 24 14.91 53.56 -20.20
C THR A 24 16.18 52.75 -20.45
N TYR A 25 17.28 53.03 -19.75
CA TYR A 25 18.32 52.03 -19.49
C TYR A 25 17.84 51.06 -18.42
N GLY A 26 16.73 50.35 -18.72
CA GLY A 26 16.53 49.04 -18.12
C GLY A 26 17.77 48.25 -18.46
N ALA A 27 18.59 47.94 -17.45
CA ALA A 27 19.75 47.09 -17.60
C ALA A 27 19.29 45.83 -18.36
N MET A 28 19.68 45.70 -19.61
CA MET A 28 19.64 44.41 -20.30
C MET A 28 20.55 43.53 -19.46
N SER A 29 19.95 42.72 -18.59
CA SER A 29 20.67 41.66 -17.89
C SER A 29 21.46 40.90 -18.96
N PRO A 30 22.79 40.74 -18.81
CA PRO A 30 23.57 40.01 -19.80
C PRO A 30 22.92 38.65 -19.99
N THR A 31 22.48 38.34 -21.21
CA THR A 31 21.89 37.04 -21.52
C THR A 31 23.02 36.03 -21.60
N TYR A 32 23.01 35.01 -20.75
CA TYR A 32 24.07 34.00 -20.72
C TYR A 32 24.08 33.19 -22.03
N SER A 33 25.27 32.89 -22.51
CA SER A 33 25.51 32.00 -23.64
C SER A 33 25.65 30.55 -23.18
N MET A 34 25.65 29.60 -24.12
CA MET A 34 25.90 28.19 -23.80
C MET A 34 27.26 27.98 -23.13
N ARG A 35 28.27 28.76 -23.55
CA ARG A 35 29.62 28.65 -23.01
C ARG A 35 29.69 29.14 -21.57
N ASP A 36 28.92 30.16 -21.22
CA ASP A 36 28.85 30.66 -19.84
C ASP A 36 28.22 29.60 -18.92
N LEU A 37 27.18 28.90 -19.39
CA LEU A 37 26.57 27.79 -18.65
C LEU A 37 27.53 26.61 -18.46
N GLU A 38 28.38 26.30 -19.44
CA GLU A 38 29.42 25.27 -19.30
C GLU A 38 30.41 25.63 -18.20
N ILE A 39 30.90 26.87 -18.20
CA ILE A 39 31.85 27.38 -17.20
C ILE A 39 31.22 27.32 -15.81
N LEU A 40 29.99 27.81 -15.64
CA LEU A 40 29.31 27.77 -14.34
C LEU A 40 29.10 26.34 -13.82
N SER A 41 28.82 25.39 -14.72
CA SER A 41 28.69 23.97 -14.37
C SER A 41 30.01 23.36 -13.92
N GLU A 42 31.12 23.67 -14.62
CA GLU A 42 32.48 23.25 -14.26
C GLU A 42 32.95 23.85 -12.93
N GLU A 43 32.64 25.12 -12.69
CA GLU A 43 32.97 25.85 -11.46
C GLU A 43 32.03 25.51 -10.28
N LYS A 44 31.01 24.67 -10.50
CA LYS A 44 29.99 24.28 -9.52
C LYS A 44 29.17 25.45 -8.97
N ASN A 45 29.06 26.55 -9.72
CA ASN A 45 28.19 27.66 -9.35
C ASN A 45 26.75 27.39 -9.79
N PHE A 46 26.12 26.41 -9.13
CA PHE A 46 24.84 25.85 -9.56
C PHE A 46 23.67 26.82 -9.46
N ILE A 47 23.66 27.70 -8.46
CA ILE A 47 22.56 28.67 -8.29
C ILE A 47 22.54 29.65 -9.46
N GLU A 48 23.70 30.24 -9.78
CA GLU A 48 23.83 31.13 -10.93
C GLU A 48 23.54 30.40 -12.25
N PHE A 49 24.03 29.16 -12.38
CA PHE A 49 23.74 28.31 -13.53
C PHE A 49 22.23 28.18 -13.76
N PHE A 50 21.46 27.84 -12.72
CA PHE A 50 20.02 27.63 -12.87
C PHE A 50 19.22 28.92 -13.03
N ASP A 51 19.65 30.01 -12.41
CA ASP A 51 18.99 31.29 -12.58
C ASP A 51 19.13 31.81 -14.03
N HIS A 52 20.22 31.44 -14.72
CA HIS A 52 20.49 31.85 -16.11
C HIS A 52 20.30 30.75 -17.17
N ALA A 53 20.12 29.48 -16.81
CA ALA A 53 19.98 28.40 -17.79
C ALA A 53 18.77 28.57 -18.72
N MET A 54 17.75 29.32 -18.29
CA MET A 54 16.58 29.64 -19.09
C MET A 54 16.77 30.86 -20.02
N ASP A 55 17.88 31.61 -19.90
CA ASP A 55 18.21 32.74 -20.80
C ASP A 55 18.48 32.24 -22.23
N ILE A 56 18.92 30.99 -22.37
CA ILE A 56 19.01 30.32 -23.66
C ILE A 56 17.62 30.24 -24.29
N ARG A 57 17.46 30.84 -25.47
CA ARG A 57 16.19 30.86 -26.22
C ARG A 57 15.67 29.43 -26.41
N PRO A 58 14.35 29.18 -26.30
CA PRO A 58 13.78 27.84 -26.46
C PRO A 58 14.22 27.09 -27.72
N LEU A 59 14.37 27.79 -28.86
CA LEU A 59 14.84 27.20 -30.12
C LEU A 59 16.30 26.72 -30.08
N ASN A 60 17.11 27.22 -29.14
CA ASN A 60 18.53 26.88 -28.97
C ASN A 60 18.75 25.85 -27.85
N ARG A 61 17.69 25.41 -27.15
CA ARG A 61 17.75 24.39 -26.10
C ARG A 61 17.80 23.00 -26.74
N ASN A 62 18.95 22.67 -27.28
CA ASN A 62 19.25 21.38 -27.88
C ASN A 62 19.61 20.32 -26.82
N THR A 63 19.97 19.12 -27.26
CA THR A 63 20.40 18.01 -26.39
C THR A 63 21.56 18.40 -25.48
N HIS A 64 22.51 19.22 -25.95
CA HIS A 64 23.64 19.67 -25.14
C HIS A 64 23.22 20.53 -23.96
N TRP A 65 22.33 21.49 -24.19
CA TRP A 65 21.72 22.29 -23.10
C TRP A 65 21.01 21.39 -22.08
N GLN A 66 20.24 20.42 -22.58
CA GLN A 66 19.49 19.50 -21.73
C GLN A 66 20.43 18.64 -20.87
N ASP A 67 21.53 18.14 -21.44
CA ASP A 67 22.55 17.39 -20.72
C ASP A 67 23.26 18.24 -19.65
N LEU A 68 23.54 19.51 -19.94
CA LEU A 68 24.08 20.46 -18.95
C LEU A 68 23.11 20.67 -17.79
N VAL A 69 21.82 20.87 -18.09
CA VAL A 69 20.77 21.01 -17.06
C VAL A 69 20.64 19.76 -16.21
N TYR A 70 20.70 18.56 -16.82
CA TYR A 70 20.68 17.29 -16.10
C TYR A 70 21.86 17.11 -15.17
N LYS A 71 23.08 17.26 -15.69
CA LYS A 71 24.31 17.13 -14.90
C LYS A 71 24.39 18.19 -13.81
N GLY A 72 24.04 19.44 -14.13
CA GLY A 72 23.99 20.52 -13.16
C GLY A 72 23.03 20.20 -12.01
N ALA A 73 21.86 19.61 -12.31
CA ALA A 73 20.84 19.37 -11.28
C ALA A 73 21.20 18.18 -10.40
N GLU A 74 21.76 17.13 -10.99
CA GLU A 74 22.32 16.01 -10.26
C GLU A 74 23.46 16.46 -9.34
N ASN A 75 24.43 17.22 -9.87
CA ASN A 75 25.57 17.69 -9.09
C ASN A 75 25.17 18.66 -7.98
N TYR A 76 24.25 19.57 -8.25
CA TYR A 76 23.68 20.47 -7.23
C TYR A 76 23.03 19.68 -6.10
N LEU A 77 22.17 18.70 -6.42
CA LEU A 77 21.53 17.87 -5.42
C LEU A 77 22.54 17.03 -4.63
N ASN A 78 23.57 16.47 -5.29
CA ASN A 78 24.65 15.76 -4.60
C ASN A 78 25.37 16.68 -3.62
N GLU A 79 25.75 17.89 -4.04
CA GLU A 79 26.46 18.84 -3.18
C GLU A 79 25.64 19.23 -1.95
N ILE A 80 24.37 19.63 -2.11
CA ILE A 80 23.54 20.02 -0.95
C ILE A 80 23.22 18.83 -0.03
N ILE A 81 23.18 17.60 -0.56
CA ILE A 81 23.01 16.40 0.26
C ILE A 81 24.30 16.08 1.04
N GLU A 82 25.46 16.17 0.40
CA GLU A 82 26.77 15.90 1.01
C GLU A 82 27.13 16.95 2.07
N THR A 83 26.86 18.22 1.77
CA THR A 83 27.08 19.35 2.69
C THR A 83 25.93 19.55 3.70
N GLN A 84 24.92 18.68 3.68
CA GLN A 84 23.78 18.67 4.60
C GLN A 84 22.98 19.99 4.66
N GLN A 85 22.84 20.67 3.53
CA GLN A 85 22.09 21.94 3.43
C GLN A 85 20.58 21.71 3.39
N TYR A 86 19.98 21.20 4.47
CA TYR A 86 18.55 20.89 4.56
C TYR A 86 17.69 22.10 5.01
N GLY A 87 17.96 23.27 4.44
CA GLY A 87 17.26 24.51 4.78
C GLY A 87 15.93 24.69 4.05
N LYS A 88 15.04 25.52 4.61
CA LYS A 88 13.74 25.86 4.01
C LYS A 88 13.88 26.52 2.63
N GLU A 89 14.84 27.43 2.47
CA GLU A 89 15.08 28.08 1.18
C GLU A 89 15.66 27.09 0.16
N THR A 90 16.50 26.16 0.59
CA THR A 90 17.07 25.12 -0.27
C THR A 90 15.98 24.17 -0.80
N ILE A 91 15.08 23.66 0.04
CA ILE A 91 13.98 22.80 -0.45
C ILE A 91 13.06 23.57 -1.41
N LYS A 92 12.76 24.85 -1.14
CA LYS A 92 11.97 25.67 -2.07
C LYS A 92 12.65 25.81 -3.43
N TYR A 93 13.97 25.97 -3.44
CA TYR A 93 14.73 26.04 -4.68
C TYR A 93 14.70 24.70 -5.44
N VAL A 94 14.92 23.58 -4.74
CA VAL A 94 14.78 22.23 -5.31
C VAL A 94 13.38 22.01 -5.91
N GLU A 95 12.34 22.42 -5.20
CA GLU A 95 10.96 22.32 -5.68
C GLU A 95 10.71 23.22 -6.90
N LYS A 96 11.27 24.44 -6.93
CA LYS A 96 11.23 25.32 -8.11
C LYS A 96 11.83 24.63 -9.33
N LEU A 97 12.98 23.96 -9.17
CA LEU A 97 13.61 23.18 -10.25
C LEU A 97 12.77 21.99 -10.68
N ALA A 98 12.06 21.33 -9.76
CA ALA A 98 11.19 20.19 -10.08
C ALA A 98 10.02 20.54 -11.01
N PHE A 99 9.63 21.82 -11.09
CA PHE A 99 8.62 22.30 -12.04
C PHE A 99 9.16 22.54 -13.46
N TRP A 100 10.48 22.48 -13.68
CA TRP A 100 11.05 22.63 -15.01
C TRP A 100 10.69 21.42 -15.87
N PRO A 101 10.11 21.59 -17.08
CA PRO A 101 9.70 20.46 -17.93
C PRO A 101 10.84 19.46 -18.18
N THR A 102 12.07 19.97 -18.34
CA THR A 102 13.28 19.18 -18.55
C THR A 102 13.56 18.26 -17.36
N LEU A 103 13.57 18.79 -16.14
CA LEU A 103 13.90 18.06 -14.90
C LEU A 103 12.73 17.23 -14.36
N ARG A 104 11.50 17.67 -14.60
CA ARG A 104 10.29 16.97 -14.18
C ARG A 104 10.23 15.55 -14.73
N ASN A 105 10.72 15.34 -15.95
CA ASN A 105 10.71 14.04 -16.62
C ASN A 105 12.07 13.31 -16.53
N ASN A 106 13.02 13.82 -15.75
CA ASN A 106 14.32 13.18 -15.58
C ASN A 106 14.31 12.28 -14.35
N GLU A 107 14.44 10.97 -14.55
CA GLU A 107 14.38 9.97 -13.48
C GLU A 107 15.47 10.17 -12.42
N ILE A 108 16.72 10.45 -12.84
CA ILE A 108 17.86 10.63 -11.93
C ILE A 108 17.60 11.82 -11.00
N PHE A 109 17.15 12.95 -11.54
CA PHE A 109 16.77 14.13 -10.77
C PHE A 109 15.63 13.82 -9.79
N GLN A 110 14.58 13.10 -10.22
CA GLN A 110 13.47 12.74 -9.32
C GLN A 110 13.93 11.82 -8.18
N VAL A 111 14.83 10.88 -8.43
CA VAL A 111 15.43 10.01 -7.40
C VAL A 111 16.25 10.85 -6.40
N LYS A 112 17.10 11.77 -6.88
CA LYS A 112 17.90 12.65 -6.02
C LYS A 112 17.04 13.63 -5.22
N ARG A 113 15.99 14.19 -5.85
CA ARG A 113 14.98 15.02 -5.19
C ARG A 113 14.29 14.25 -4.07
N ALA A 114 13.90 12.99 -4.32
CA ALA A 114 13.30 12.12 -3.31
C ALA A 114 14.24 11.90 -2.11
N GLN A 115 15.52 11.61 -2.37
CA GLN A 115 16.54 11.43 -1.34
C GLN A 115 16.73 12.69 -0.49
N TYR A 116 16.84 13.85 -1.14
CA TYR A 116 16.96 15.14 -0.45
C TYR A 116 15.70 15.44 0.38
N GLY A 117 14.52 15.31 -0.23
CA GLY A 117 13.23 15.58 0.41
C GLY A 117 13.01 14.74 1.66
N LEU A 118 13.30 13.44 1.60
CA LEU A 118 13.15 12.55 2.77
C LEU A 118 14.02 12.99 3.95
N LYS A 119 15.28 13.37 3.69
CA LYS A 119 16.19 13.88 4.73
C LYS A 119 15.72 15.24 5.28
N TYR A 120 15.29 16.14 4.40
CA TYR A 120 14.73 17.44 4.79
C TYR A 120 13.53 17.26 5.71
N PHE A 121 12.53 16.44 5.34
CA PHE A 121 11.33 16.27 6.15
C PHE A 121 11.60 15.58 7.48
N ASN A 122 12.56 14.66 7.53
CA ASN A 122 12.99 14.06 8.80
C ASN A 122 13.54 15.11 9.76
N ILE A 123 14.41 16.01 9.27
CA ILE A 123 14.95 17.12 10.06
C ILE A 123 13.86 18.13 10.43
N CYS A 124 12.97 18.46 9.49
CA CYS A 124 11.84 19.36 9.73
C CYS A 124 10.97 18.85 10.89
N LEU A 125 10.57 17.58 10.83
CA LEU A 125 9.73 16.95 11.87
C LEU A 125 10.47 16.78 13.20
N ASP A 126 11.76 16.43 13.19
CA ASP A 126 12.55 16.33 14.42
C ASP A 126 12.72 17.68 15.13
N ASN A 127 12.96 18.75 14.36
CA ASN A 127 13.03 20.10 14.90
C ASN A 127 11.67 20.57 15.40
N ALA A 128 10.61 20.35 14.62
CA ALA A 128 9.26 20.71 15.00
C ALA A 128 8.77 19.96 16.26
N ARG A 129 9.25 18.74 16.50
CA ARG A 129 8.96 17.98 17.74
C ARG A 129 9.46 18.70 19.00
N LYS A 130 10.54 19.48 18.89
CA LYS A 130 11.10 20.28 19.99
C LYS A 130 10.37 21.62 20.17
N GLY A 131 9.53 21.99 19.21
CA GLY A 131 8.79 23.25 19.17
C GLY A 131 7.29 23.06 19.41
N THR A 132 6.47 23.71 18.59
CA THR A 132 5.00 23.75 18.76
C THR A 132 4.29 22.75 17.85
N SER A 133 3.06 22.37 18.23
CA SER A 133 2.19 21.52 17.38
C SER A 133 1.92 22.10 15.99
N ASN A 134 2.01 23.44 15.83
CA ASN A 134 1.80 24.10 14.55
C ASN A 134 2.97 23.89 13.59
N GLU A 135 4.20 23.80 14.09
CA GLU A 135 5.39 23.56 13.26
C GLU A 135 5.36 22.15 12.67
N ILE A 136 4.89 21.16 13.44
CA ILE A 136 4.78 19.78 12.95
C ILE A 136 3.76 19.72 11.79
N LYS A 137 2.63 20.41 11.93
CA LYS A 137 1.61 20.50 10.87
C LYS A 137 2.16 21.17 9.60
N LEU A 138 2.94 22.24 9.74
CA LEU A 138 3.57 22.91 8.59
C LEU A 138 4.53 21.97 7.84
N CYS A 139 5.39 21.23 8.56
CA CYS A 139 6.26 20.23 7.95
C CYS A 139 5.45 19.15 7.21
N GLN A 140 4.33 18.70 7.80
CA GLN A 140 3.44 17.71 7.18
C GLN A 140 2.77 18.25 5.91
N GLU A 141 2.30 19.50 5.91
CA GLU A 141 1.69 20.15 4.74
C GLU A 141 2.69 20.34 3.59
N GLU A 142 3.92 20.77 3.91
CA GLU A 142 5.01 20.85 2.95
C GLU A 142 5.32 19.47 2.37
N MET A 143 5.31 18.41 3.20
CA MET A 143 5.54 17.03 2.76
C MET A 143 4.42 16.47 1.88
N HIS A 144 3.15 16.74 2.23
CA HIS A 144 2.01 16.40 1.37
C HIS A 144 2.12 17.08 0.01
N THR A 145 2.51 18.36 0.01
CA THR A 145 2.69 19.13 -1.23
C THR A 145 3.82 18.56 -2.07
N PHE A 146 4.95 18.24 -1.45
CA PHE A 146 6.10 17.59 -2.09
C PHE A 146 5.71 16.26 -2.75
N TRP A 147 4.97 15.41 -2.04
CA TRP A 147 4.48 14.13 -2.59
C TRP A 147 3.49 14.36 -3.74
N LYS A 148 2.51 15.24 -3.55
CA LYS A 148 1.49 15.59 -4.56
C LYS A 148 2.10 16.09 -5.87
N ASN A 149 3.20 16.85 -5.77
CA ASN A 149 3.89 17.42 -6.93
C ASN A 149 4.85 16.44 -7.60
N THR A 150 5.06 15.24 -7.03
CA THR A 150 5.89 14.21 -7.64
C THR A 150 5.23 13.71 -8.92
N PRO A 151 5.94 13.68 -10.07
CA PRO A 151 5.41 13.19 -11.33
C PRO A 151 4.92 11.74 -11.22
N LYS A 152 3.68 11.48 -11.64
CA LYS A 152 3.07 10.14 -11.51
C LYS A 152 3.77 9.08 -12.37
N ASP A 153 4.32 9.48 -13.51
CA ASP A 153 4.99 8.55 -14.44
C ASP A 153 6.37 8.11 -13.93
N PHE A 154 6.98 8.88 -13.03
CA PHE A 154 8.28 8.61 -12.40
C PHE A 154 8.17 8.53 -10.88
N ILE A 155 6.98 8.17 -10.38
CA ILE A 155 6.73 8.17 -8.95
C ILE A 155 7.57 7.07 -8.31
N ASN A 156 8.53 7.48 -7.50
CA ASN A 156 9.26 6.54 -6.67
C ASN A 156 8.30 6.05 -5.57
N LEU A 157 7.76 4.85 -5.75
CA LEU A 157 6.77 4.30 -4.82
C LEU A 157 7.36 4.04 -3.44
N GLN A 158 8.66 3.73 -3.36
CA GLN A 158 9.38 3.60 -2.09
C GLN A 158 9.36 4.90 -1.30
N LEU A 159 9.51 6.05 -1.98
CA LEU A 159 9.39 7.36 -1.32
C LEU A 159 8.05 7.50 -0.61
N GLY A 160 6.93 7.13 -1.25
CA GLY A 160 5.61 7.24 -0.62
C GLY A 160 5.51 6.42 0.68
N ILE A 161 6.15 5.25 0.72
CA ILE A 161 6.20 4.39 1.91
C ILE A 161 7.09 5.04 2.97
N ASP A 162 8.28 5.52 2.59
CA ASP A 162 9.21 6.16 3.51
C ASP A 162 8.60 7.42 4.14
N LEU A 163 7.86 8.22 3.35
CA LEU A 163 7.12 9.38 3.87
C LEU A 163 5.99 8.95 4.80
N ALA A 164 5.24 7.89 4.50
CA ALA A 164 4.20 7.38 5.38
C ALA A 164 4.75 6.90 6.73
N VAL A 165 5.85 6.14 6.71
CA VAL A 165 6.58 5.70 7.91
C VAL A 165 7.06 6.91 8.70
N LEU A 166 7.63 7.90 8.02
CA LEU A 166 8.13 9.12 8.64
C LEU A 166 7.00 9.89 9.35
N VAL A 167 5.85 10.15 8.69
CA VAL A 167 4.75 10.83 9.38
C VAL A 167 4.27 10.01 10.57
N ASN A 168 4.09 8.70 10.42
CA ASN A 168 3.57 7.85 11.49
C ASN A 168 4.47 7.84 12.73
N GLN A 169 5.80 7.91 12.54
CA GLN A 169 6.78 7.99 13.63
C GLN A 169 6.62 9.26 14.48
N PHE A 170 6.35 10.40 13.84
CA PHE A 170 6.25 11.70 14.53
C PHE A 170 4.81 12.07 14.92
N LEU A 171 3.83 11.53 14.21
CA LEU A 171 2.39 11.75 14.38
C LEU A 171 1.63 10.41 14.23
N PRO A 172 1.50 9.61 15.30
CA PRO A 172 0.86 8.29 15.26
C PRO A 172 -0.65 8.29 14.92
N SER A 173 -1.27 9.45 14.76
CA SER A 173 -2.66 9.63 14.32
C SER A 173 -2.79 10.33 12.96
N SER A 174 -1.68 10.50 12.25
CA SER A 174 -1.65 11.17 10.97
C SER A 174 -2.28 10.32 9.86
N ASP A 175 -2.80 10.99 8.84
CA ASP A 175 -3.35 10.35 7.66
C ASP A 175 -2.22 9.83 6.75
N VAL A 176 -1.66 8.67 7.10
CA VAL A 176 -0.76 7.90 6.22
C VAL A 176 -1.47 7.43 4.95
N GLY A 177 -2.81 7.45 4.94
CA GLY A 177 -3.64 6.98 3.85
C GLY A 177 -3.46 7.78 2.57
N PHE A 178 -3.09 9.06 2.66
CA PHE A 178 -2.76 9.87 1.48
C PHE A 178 -1.62 9.25 0.64
N TYR A 179 -0.55 8.78 1.30
CA TYR A 179 0.61 8.19 0.62
C TYR A 179 0.29 6.78 0.11
N TYR A 180 -0.23 5.92 0.98
CA TYR A 180 -0.54 4.54 0.65
C TYR A 180 -1.60 4.41 -0.43
N SER A 181 -2.66 5.24 -0.41
CA SER A 181 -3.69 5.20 -1.46
C SER A 181 -3.12 5.54 -2.84
N THR A 182 -2.15 6.45 -2.90
CA THR A 182 -1.47 6.79 -4.17
C THR A 182 -0.69 5.59 -4.72
N ILE A 183 -0.04 4.83 -3.85
CA ILE A 183 0.70 3.62 -4.23
C ILE A 183 -0.27 2.51 -4.65
N LEU A 184 -1.27 2.20 -3.82
CA LEU A 184 -2.20 1.11 -4.06
C LEU A 184 -2.98 1.30 -5.37
N LEU A 185 -3.37 2.53 -5.70
CA LEU A 185 -4.09 2.86 -6.94
C LEU A 185 -3.18 2.98 -8.17
N ASN A 186 -1.86 2.91 -8.01
CA ASN A 186 -0.94 2.97 -9.14
C ASN A 186 -0.93 1.63 -9.90
N LYS A 187 -1.17 1.67 -11.21
CA LYS A 187 -1.16 0.49 -12.10
C LYS A 187 0.23 -0.16 -12.24
N TYR A 188 1.29 0.55 -11.90
CA TYR A 188 2.69 0.10 -11.97
C TYR A 188 3.24 -0.29 -10.60
N ALA A 189 2.41 -0.35 -9.56
CA ALA A 189 2.88 -0.63 -8.21
C ALA A 189 3.48 -2.04 -8.07
N GLY A 190 2.90 -3.01 -8.76
CA GLY A 190 3.40 -4.39 -8.83
C GLY A 190 3.80 -4.93 -7.46
N SER A 191 5.03 -5.43 -7.38
CA SER A 191 5.62 -6.03 -6.17
C SER A 191 5.75 -5.06 -4.99
N THR A 192 5.66 -3.75 -5.20
CA THR A 192 5.61 -2.81 -4.07
C THR A 192 4.42 -3.10 -3.15
N CYS A 193 3.30 -3.58 -3.70
CA CYS A 193 2.10 -3.91 -2.95
C CYS A 193 2.19 -5.21 -2.13
N ASP A 194 3.27 -5.97 -2.26
CA ASP A 194 3.54 -7.18 -1.45
C ASP A 194 3.94 -6.83 0.00
N LYS A 195 4.23 -5.56 0.28
CA LYS A 195 4.66 -5.14 1.60
C LYS A 195 3.53 -5.17 2.63
N THR A 196 3.82 -5.74 3.80
CA THR A 196 2.85 -6.00 4.86
C THR A 196 2.10 -4.73 5.31
N GLU A 197 2.80 -3.59 5.42
CA GLU A 197 2.17 -2.32 5.82
C GLU A 197 1.12 -1.82 4.82
N LEU A 198 1.30 -2.07 3.52
CA LEU A 198 0.34 -1.72 2.49
C LEU A 198 -0.84 -2.70 2.50
N VAL A 199 -0.56 -4.00 2.64
CA VAL A 199 -1.59 -5.04 2.77
C VAL A 199 -2.48 -4.76 4.00
N ASP A 200 -1.88 -4.46 5.15
CA ASP A 200 -2.61 -4.13 6.38
C ASP A 200 -3.45 -2.86 6.23
N PHE A 201 -2.88 -1.82 5.63
CA PHE A 201 -3.63 -0.59 5.36
C PHE A 201 -4.83 -0.87 4.44
N PHE A 202 -4.60 -1.58 3.32
CA PHE A 202 -5.65 -1.95 2.37
C PHE A 202 -6.76 -2.75 3.05
N LEU A 203 -6.41 -3.77 3.82
CA LEU A 203 -7.39 -4.60 4.54
C LEU A 203 -8.21 -3.79 5.54
N LYS A 204 -7.58 -2.88 6.28
CA LYS A 204 -8.28 -1.98 7.20
C LYS A 204 -9.30 -1.08 6.48
N GLN A 205 -8.96 -0.58 5.29
CA GLN A 205 -9.90 0.21 4.48
C GLN A 205 -11.08 -0.63 3.98
N ILE A 206 -10.83 -1.87 3.55
CA ILE A 206 -11.89 -2.77 3.09
C ILE A 206 -12.81 -3.19 4.24
N GLU A 207 -12.24 -3.53 5.40
CA GLU A 207 -12.97 -3.89 6.62
C GLU A 207 -13.93 -2.77 7.06
N SER A 208 -13.55 -1.49 6.92
CA SER A 208 -14.42 -0.37 7.27
C SER A 208 -15.64 -0.20 6.34
N GLN A 209 -15.62 -0.77 5.13
CA GLN A 209 -16.75 -0.64 4.20
C GLN A 209 -17.92 -1.57 4.53
N ASN A 210 -17.69 -2.71 5.20
CA ASN A 210 -18.70 -3.75 5.48
C ASN A 210 -19.53 -4.24 4.25
N VAL A 211 -19.10 -3.97 3.01
CA VAL A 211 -19.86 -4.34 1.79
C VAL A 211 -19.59 -5.78 1.35
N CYS A 212 -18.32 -6.21 1.40
CA CYS A 212 -17.87 -7.51 0.88
C CYS A 212 -18.47 -8.73 1.61
N GLU A 213 -18.99 -8.56 2.82
CA GLU A 213 -19.64 -9.63 3.58
C GLU A 213 -21.06 -9.91 3.12
N ASN A 214 -21.79 -8.86 2.71
CA ASN A 214 -23.20 -8.95 2.39
C ASN A 214 -23.45 -9.35 0.94
N SER A 215 -22.52 -9.02 0.04
CA SER A 215 -22.60 -9.32 -1.39
C SER A 215 -21.20 -9.54 -1.98
N PRO A 216 -20.74 -10.79 -2.11
CA PRO A 216 -19.43 -11.10 -2.70
C PRO A 216 -19.29 -10.52 -4.12
N SER A 217 -20.37 -10.47 -4.90
CA SER A 217 -20.35 -9.88 -6.26
C SER A 217 -20.15 -8.37 -6.28
N SER A 218 -20.46 -7.67 -5.18
CA SER A 218 -20.24 -6.22 -5.05
C SER A 218 -18.84 -5.88 -4.54
N CYS A 219 -18.09 -6.87 -4.06
CA CYS A 219 -16.77 -6.66 -3.46
C CYS A 219 -15.71 -6.20 -4.48
N ASP A 220 -15.82 -6.63 -5.74
CA ASP A 220 -14.92 -6.25 -6.84
C ASP A 220 -14.82 -4.71 -7.00
N LYS A 221 -15.98 -4.03 -7.03
CA LYS A 221 -16.03 -2.56 -7.14
C LYS A 221 -15.41 -1.85 -5.95
N VAL A 222 -15.55 -2.43 -4.75
CA VAL A 222 -14.98 -1.85 -3.52
C VAL A 222 -13.46 -2.03 -3.55
N ILE A 223 -12.96 -3.20 -3.95
CA ILE A 223 -11.52 -3.44 -4.11
C ILE A 223 -10.90 -2.43 -5.07
N ASP A 224 -11.54 -2.18 -6.22
CA ASP A 224 -11.04 -1.27 -7.25
C ASP A 224 -11.03 0.21 -6.81
N GLN A 225 -11.75 0.58 -5.73
CA GLN A 225 -11.67 1.91 -5.14
C GLN A 225 -10.40 2.11 -4.31
N PHE A 226 -9.78 1.03 -3.83
CA PHE A 226 -8.65 1.09 -2.90
C PHE A 226 -7.35 0.54 -3.49
N ALA A 227 -7.41 -0.31 -4.51
CA ALA A 227 -6.23 -0.89 -5.14
C ALA A 227 -6.43 -1.11 -6.64
N SER A 228 -5.35 -0.91 -7.41
CA SER A 228 -5.32 -1.30 -8.82
C SER A 228 -5.29 -2.82 -8.96
N SER A 229 -5.75 -3.36 -10.09
CA SER A 229 -5.70 -4.81 -10.35
C SER A 229 -4.28 -5.38 -10.22
N SER A 230 -3.27 -4.65 -10.70
CA SER A 230 -1.87 -5.06 -10.58
C SER A 230 -1.43 -5.12 -9.12
N CYS A 231 -1.80 -4.11 -8.32
CA CYS A 231 -1.47 -4.10 -6.90
C CYS A 231 -2.16 -5.24 -6.13
N PHE A 232 -3.45 -5.47 -6.40
CA PHE A 232 -4.22 -6.52 -5.76
C PHE A 232 -3.66 -7.92 -6.03
N GLU A 233 -3.18 -8.19 -7.24
CA GLU A 233 -2.55 -9.46 -7.60
C GLU A 233 -1.39 -9.82 -6.66
N TYR A 234 -0.55 -8.85 -6.30
CA TYR A 234 0.56 -9.06 -5.35
C TYR A 234 0.09 -9.22 -3.90
N MET A 235 -1.13 -8.79 -3.55
CA MET A 235 -1.71 -9.00 -2.23
C MET A 235 -2.36 -10.39 -2.08
N VAL A 236 -2.65 -11.10 -3.19
CA VAL A 236 -3.33 -12.40 -3.16
C VAL A 236 -2.66 -13.45 -2.26
N PRO A 237 -1.33 -13.63 -2.27
CA PRO A 237 -0.67 -14.59 -1.38
C PRO A 237 -0.93 -14.28 0.10
N HIS A 238 -0.90 -13.00 0.50
CA HIS A 238 -1.21 -12.57 1.86
C HIS A 238 -2.65 -12.88 2.25
N LEU A 239 -3.60 -12.63 1.35
CA LEU A 239 -5.02 -12.93 1.59
C LEU A 239 -5.24 -14.44 1.79
N LYS A 240 -4.61 -15.28 0.95
CA LYS A 240 -4.68 -16.75 1.08
C LYS A 240 -4.10 -17.21 2.42
N GLN A 241 -2.95 -16.66 2.82
CA GLN A 241 -2.33 -16.97 4.09
C GLN A 241 -3.21 -16.54 5.28
N ARG A 242 -3.79 -15.34 5.24
CA ARG A 242 -4.67 -14.84 6.31
C ARG A 242 -5.97 -15.64 6.46
N ILE A 243 -6.48 -16.29 5.40
CA ILE A 243 -7.60 -17.23 5.52
C ILE A 243 -7.22 -18.43 6.39
N LEU A 244 -5.99 -18.92 6.26
CA LEU A 244 -5.49 -20.06 7.02
C LEU A 244 -5.18 -19.67 8.47
N ASP A 245 -4.55 -18.51 8.67
CA ASP A 245 -4.05 -18.09 9.99
C ASP A 245 -5.13 -17.47 10.89
N SER A 246 -6.14 -16.82 10.30
CA SER A 246 -7.20 -16.16 11.08
C SER A 246 -7.99 -17.18 11.90
N GLN A 247 -8.38 -16.83 13.12
CA GLN A 247 -9.38 -17.61 13.89
C GLN A 247 -10.75 -16.91 13.89
N ASN A 248 -10.85 -15.74 13.24
CA ASN A 248 -12.08 -14.96 13.19
C ASN A 248 -12.86 -15.31 11.90
N PRO A 249 -14.03 -15.96 12.01
CA PRO A 249 -14.82 -16.36 10.84
C PRO A 249 -15.25 -15.18 9.97
N LYS A 250 -15.46 -14.00 10.56
CA LYS A 250 -15.80 -12.77 9.84
C LYS A 250 -14.66 -12.35 8.92
N LEU A 251 -13.43 -12.30 9.43
CA LEU A 251 -12.25 -11.94 8.65
C LEU A 251 -11.93 -13.00 7.58
N LYS A 252 -12.05 -14.30 7.90
CA LYS A 252 -11.91 -15.36 6.88
C LYS A 252 -12.91 -15.17 5.75
N GLY A 253 -14.18 -14.92 6.11
CA GLY A 253 -15.24 -14.67 5.15
C GLY A 253 -14.93 -13.46 4.26
N LEU A 254 -14.43 -12.37 4.84
CA LEU A 254 -14.02 -11.19 4.10
C LEU A 254 -12.94 -11.50 3.06
N TYR A 255 -11.82 -12.10 3.47
CA TYR A 255 -10.71 -12.41 2.56
C TYR A 255 -11.14 -13.39 1.46
N LEU A 256 -11.97 -14.38 1.81
CA LEU A 256 -12.52 -15.33 0.85
C LEU A 256 -13.45 -14.63 -0.16
N SER A 257 -14.33 -13.73 0.30
CA SER A 257 -15.17 -12.90 -0.57
C SER A 257 -14.32 -12.09 -1.56
N MET A 258 -13.23 -11.47 -1.09
CA MET A 258 -12.34 -10.67 -1.94
C MET A 258 -11.69 -11.53 -3.04
N LEU A 259 -11.09 -12.66 -2.67
CA LEU A 259 -10.43 -13.56 -3.62
C LEU A 259 -11.42 -14.16 -4.62
N HIS A 260 -12.62 -14.52 -4.16
CA HIS A 260 -13.68 -15.06 -5.01
C HIS A 260 -14.21 -14.00 -5.99
N ALA A 261 -14.48 -12.77 -5.53
CA ALA A 261 -14.98 -11.68 -6.36
C ALA A 261 -14.04 -11.37 -7.54
N LYS A 262 -12.73 -11.34 -7.25
CA LYS A 262 -11.69 -11.08 -8.24
C LYS A 262 -11.24 -12.32 -9.02
N LYS A 263 -11.83 -13.50 -8.75
CA LYS A 263 -11.54 -14.78 -9.42
C LYS A 263 -10.07 -15.22 -9.32
N TYR A 264 -9.41 -14.95 -8.19
CA TYR A 264 -8.01 -15.38 -7.93
C TYR A 264 -7.89 -16.76 -7.26
N LEU A 265 -8.99 -17.52 -7.24
CA LEU A 265 -9.02 -18.88 -6.70
C LEU A 265 -9.12 -19.89 -7.85
N THR A 266 -8.23 -20.86 -7.85
CA THR A 266 -8.36 -22.06 -8.68
C THR A 266 -9.54 -22.92 -8.20
N PRO A 267 -10.08 -23.85 -9.02
CA PRO A 267 -11.17 -24.72 -8.58
C PRO A 267 -10.86 -25.51 -7.30
N LEU A 268 -9.62 -26.00 -7.14
CA LEU A 268 -9.20 -26.70 -5.92
C LEU A 268 -9.15 -25.76 -4.71
N GLU A 269 -8.69 -24.52 -4.88
CA GLU A 269 -8.67 -23.53 -3.81
C GLU A 269 -10.07 -23.07 -3.40
N ILE A 270 -10.99 -22.96 -4.35
CA ILE A 270 -12.41 -22.74 -4.05
C ILE A 270 -12.91 -23.87 -3.15
N ASP A 271 -12.74 -25.11 -3.57
CA ASP A 271 -13.20 -26.27 -2.81
C ASP A 271 -12.58 -26.31 -1.40
N PHE A 272 -11.26 -26.10 -1.32
CA PHE A 272 -10.51 -26.13 -0.07
C PHE A 272 -10.87 -24.99 0.89
N PHE A 273 -10.79 -23.73 0.45
CA PHE A 273 -11.01 -22.58 1.34
C PHE A 273 -12.48 -22.46 1.77
N PHE A 274 -13.45 -22.77 0.89
CA PHE A 274 -14.86 -22.77 1.29
C PHE A 274 -15.20 -23.92 2.23
N THR A 275 -14.56 -25.09 2.07
CA THR A 275 -14.71 -26.19 3.04
C THR A 275 -14.10 -25.79 4.39
N SER A 276 -12.90 -25.20 4.41
CA SER A 276 -12.27 -24.68 5.64
C SER A 276 -13.15 -23.64 6.33
N TYR A 277 -13.73 -22.70 5.57
CA TYR A 277 -14.64 -21.68 6.10
C TYR A 277 -15.87 -22.29 6.78
N VAL A 278 -16.42 -23.39 6.25
CA VAL A 278 -17.56 -24.09 6.88
C VAL A 278 -17.13 -24.85 8.13
N LEU A 279 -15.94 -25.44 8.14
CA LEU A 279 -15.38 -26.16 9.28
C LEU A 279 -15.00 -25.26 10.46
N ASP A 280 -14.77 -23.97 10.21
CA ASP A 280 -14.45 -22.99 11.26
C ASP A 280 -15.67 -22.22 11.80
N GLY A 281 -16.88 -22.61 11.41
CA GLY A 281 -18.10 -21.97 11.89
C GLY A 281 -18.41 -20.68 11.12
N PRO A 282 -18.98 -20.78 9.91
CA PRO A 282 -19.14 -19.65 9.00
C PRO A 282 -20.08 -18.58 9.58
N SER A 283 -20.06 -17.37 9.06
CA SER A 283 -21.12 -16.37 9.32
C SER A 283 -22.34 -16.64 8.44
N ASN A 284 -23.54 -16.31 8.90
CA ASN A 284 -24.74 -16.38 8.06
C ASN A 284 -24.63 -15.37 6.91
N GLY A 285 -25.14 -15.70 5.72
CA GLY A 285 -25.17 -14.79 4.58
C GLY A 285 -24.93 -15.47 3.24
N GLN A 286 -24.77 -14.66 2.18
CA GLN A 286 -24.59 -15.14 0.81
C GLN A 286 -23.34 -16.01 0.65
N LEU A 287 -22.25 -15.66 1.33
CA LEU A 287 -21.01 -16.44 1.29
C LEU A 287 -21.21 -17.85 1.86
N PHE A 288 -22.01 -17.99 2.92
CA PHE A 288 -22.34 -19.31 3.46
C PHE A 288 -23.22 -20.12 2.51
N ASN A 289 -24.20 -19.49 1.84
CA ASN A 289 -25.00 -20.18 0.81
C ASN A 289 -24.13 -20.68 -0.35
N LEU A 290 -23.13 -19.88 -0.76
CA LEU A 290 -22.15 -20.29 -1.75
C LEU A 290 -21.31 -21.47 -1.25
N ALA A 291 -20.80 -21.39 -0.02
CA ALA A 291 -20.04 -22.48 0.61
C ALA A 291 -20.86 -23.78 0.69
N TRP A 292 -22.13 -23.67 1.06
CA TRP A 292 -23.07 -24.79 1.14
C TRP A 292 -23.23 -25.49 -0.21
N ASN A 293 -23.38 -24.72 -1.29
CA ASN A 293 -23.48 -25.27 -2.63
C ASN A 293 -22.19 -25.96 -3.07
N ILE A 294 -21.02 -25.35 -2.79
CA ILE A 294 -19.71 -25.95 -3.08
C ILE A 294 -19.58 -27.32 -2.39
N ILE A 295 -19.95 -27.42 -1.10
CA ILE A 295 -19.88 -28.69 -0.37
C ILE A 295 -20.84 -29.74 -0.97
N ASN A 296 -22.05 -29.36 -1.37
CA ASN A 296 -22.96 -30.30 -2.04
C ASN A 296 -22.41 -30.80 -3.39
N GLU A 297 -21.74 -29.94 -4.15
CA GLU A 297 -21.08 -30.35 -5.39
C GLU A 297 -19.87 -31.25 -5.14
N LEU A 298 -19.10 -31.00 -4.08
CA LEU A 298 -18.03 -31.90 -3.62
C LEU A 298 -18.56 -33.30 -3.27
N GLY A 299 -19.73 -33.38 -2.64
CA GLY A 299 -20.39 -34.65 -2.32
C GLY A 299 -20.64 -35.56 -3.54
N LYS A 300 -20.79 -34.96 -4.73
CA LYS A 300 -21.01 -35.69 -5.98
C LYS A 300 -19.72 -36.18 -6.65
N ASN A 301 -18.54 -35.76 -6.20
CA ASN A 301 -17.27 -36.06 -6.87
C ASN A 301 -16.16 -36.46 -5.90
N HIS A 302 -15.93 -37.78 -5.78
CA HIS A 302 -14.92 -38.36 -4.89
C HIS A 302 -13.51 -37.80 -5.11
N LYS A 303 -13.06 -37.71 -6.37
CA LYS A 303 -11.71 -37.24 -6.71
C LYS A 303 -11.47 -35.80 -6.24
N ARG A 304 -12.48 -34.94 -6.33
CA ARG A 304 -12.39 -33.56 -5.80
C ARG A 304 -12.28 -33.56 -4.27
N ARG A 305 -13.02 -34.42 -3.57
CA ARG A 305 -12.92 -34.55 -2.11
C ARG A 305 -11.57 -35.03 -1.66
N GLU A 306 -11.00 -36.04 -2.32
CA GLU A 306 -9.66 -36.52 -2.03
C GLU A 306 -8.63 -35.40 -2.20
N ALA A 307 -8.71 -34.62 -3.28
CA ALA A 307 -7.80 -33.49 -3.50
C ALA A 307 -7.92 -32.42 -2.40
N VAL A 308 -9.13 -32.13 -1.92
CA VAL A 308 -9.37 -31.23 -0.78
C VAL A 308 -8.80 -31.81 0.51
N LEU A 309 -9.04 -33.10 0.77
CA LEU A 309 -8.51 -33.79 1.94
C LEU A 309 -6.98 -33.78 1.95
N ASP A 310 -6.34 -33.99 0.81
CA ASP A 310 -4.89 -33.94 0.68
C ASP A 310 -4.31 -32.54 0.99
N LYS A 311 -5.06 -31.47 0.70
CA LYS A 311 -4.71 -30.12 1.18
C LYS A 311 -4.83 -30.00 2.69
N PHE A 312 -5.89 -30.53 3.30
CA PHE A 312 -6.03 -30.52 4.77
C PHE A 312 -4.93 -31.31 5.48
N LYS A 313 -4.49 -32.45 4.93
CA LYS A 313 -3.39 -33.25 5.48
C LYS A 313 -2.06 -32.50 5.58
N GLN A 314 -1.88 -31.44 4.79
CA GLN A 314 -0.67 -30.62 4.78
C GLN A 314 -0.69 -29.49 5.81
N LEU A 315 -1.83 -29.23 6.46
CA LEU A 315 -1.93 -28.18 7.46
C LEU A 315 -1.35 -28.63 8.80
N PRO A 316 -0.68 -27.72 9.54
CA PRO A 316 -0.25 -28.01 10.92
C PRO A 316 -1.43 -28.20 11.88
N TRP A 317 -2.59 -27.61 11.56
CA TRP A 317 -3.84 -27.70 12.33
C TRP A 317 -5.01 -27.89 11.39
N LEU A 318 -5.92 -28.79 11.78
CA LEU A 318 -7.15 -29.05 11.06
C LEU A 318 -8.27 -28.10 11.52
N PRO A 319 -8.95 -27.42 10.58
CA PRO A 319 -10.14 -26.61 10.85
C PRO A 319 -11.21 -27.38 11.63
N GLY A 320 -11.78 -26.75 12.64
CA GLY A 320 -12.71 -27.44 13.53
C GLY A 320 -13.32 -26.55 14.61
N GLU A 321 -13.19 -25.23 14.49
CA GLU A 321 -13.81 -24.30 15.44
C GLU A 321 -15.34 -24.43 15.45
N LEU A 322 -15.94 -24.91 14.36
CA LEU A 322 -17.35 -25.30 14.32
C LEU A 322 -17.73 -26.23 15.48
N PHE A 323 -16.86 -27.19 15.85
CA PHE A 323 -17.16 -28.17 16.90
C PHE A 323 -17.29 -27.52 18.27
N LYS A 324 -16.68 -26.35 18.48
CA LYS A 324 -16.73 -25.62 19.76
C LYS A 324 -17.96 -24.72 19.89
N THR A 325 -18.76 -24.54 18.84
CA THR A 325 -19.93 -23.65 18.87
C THR A 325 -20.94 -24.03 19.97
N SER A 326 -21.52 -23.04 20.64
CA SER A 326 -22.59 -23.26 21.63
C SER A 326 -23.94 -23.55 20.97
N ASN A 327 -24.16 -23.09 19.73
CA ASN A 327 -25.41 -23.28 18.99
C ASN A 327 -25.52 -24.71 18.44
N GLN A 328 -26.21 -25.58 19.18
CA GLN A 328 -26.33 -27.00 18.84
C GLN A 328 -27.15 -27.25 17.58
N GLU A 329 -28.20 -26.47 17.34
CA GLU A 329 -29.05 -26.63 16.15
C GLU A 329 -28.24 -26.33 14.88
N ARG A 330 -27.52 -25.21 14.89
CA ARG A 330 -26.63 -24.83 13.80
C ARG A 330 -25.56 -25.87 13.54
N LEU A 331 -24.93 -26.37 14.61
CA LEU A 331 -23.95 -27.43 14.50
C LEU A 331 -24.54 -28.68 13.82
N LYS A 332 -25.71 -29.15 14.26
CA LYS A 332 -26.35 -30.34 13.67
C LYS A 332 -26.58 -30.19 12.17
N ILE A 333 -27.06 -29.02 11.74
CA ILE A 333 -27.32 -28.74 10.33
C ILE A 333 -26.01 -28.79 9.51
N ILE A 334 -24.96 -28.12 9.96
CA ILE A 334 -23.69 -28.07 9.24
C ILE A 334 -22.97 -29.43 9.29
N MET A 335 -23.03 -30.14 10.41
CA MET A 335 -22.46 -31.49 10.52
C MET A 335 -23.19 -32.50 9.63
N SER A 336 -24.50 -32.39 9.47
CA SER A 336 -25.25 -33.21 8.51
C SER A 336 -24.79 -32.95 7.07
N LEU A 337 -24.57 -31.69 6.70
CA LEU A 337 -23.99 -31.34 5.40
C LEU A 337 -22.61 -31.97 5.21
N LEU A 338 -21.72 -31.81 6.20
CA LEU A 338 -20.33 -32.29 6.12
C LEU A 338 -20.25 -33.83 6.11
N SER A 339 -20.94 -34.51 7.02
CA SER A 339 -20.94 -35.98 7.09
C SER A 339 -21.53 -36.62 5.83
N LYS A 340 -22.53 -36.00 5.21
CA LYS A 340 -23.10 -36.48 3.95
C LYS A 340 -22.16 -36.28 2.76
N ASN A 341 -21.48 -35.12 2.69
CA ASN A 341 -20.81 -34.71 1.48
C ASN A 341 -19.28 -34.81 1.52
N ILE A 342 -18.64 -34.78 2.69
CA ILE A 342 -17.19 -34.91 2.87
C ILE A 342 -16.90 -35.72 4.15
N PRO A 343 -17.40 -36.97 4.26
CA PRO A 343 -17.18 -37.81 5.44
C PRO A 343 -15.69 -38.08 5.70
N GLU A 344 -14.89 -38.14 4.64
CA GLU A 344 -13.46 -38.48 4.72
C GLU A 344 -12.67 -37.46 5.54
N TYR A 345 -13.11 -36.20 5.57
CA TYR A 345 -12.53 -35.17 6.44
C TYR A 345 -12.78 -35.47 7.93
N LEU A 346 -14.02 -35.84 8.28
CA LEU A 346 -14.39 -36.15 9.67
C LEU A 346 -13.64 -37.38 10.18
N ASP A 347 -13.52 -38.41 9.34
CA ASP A 347 -12.75 -39.61 9.64
C ASP A 347 -11.26 -39.27 9.86
N TYR A 348 -10.69 -38.46 8.97
CA TYR A 348 -9.29 -38.03 9.10
C TYR A 348 -9.06 -37.17 10.35
N TYR A 349 -9.99 -36.25 10.68
CA TYR A 349 -9.94 -35.43 11.88
C TYR A 349 -9.99 -36.30 13.15
N ALA A 350 -10.95 -37.23 13.22
CA ALA A 350 -11.11 -38.13 14.35
C ALA A 350 -9.88 -39.04 14.55
N MET A 351 -9.36 -39.60 13.46
CA MET A 351 -8.15 -40.42 13.48
C MET A 351 -6.94 -39.61 13.94
N THR A 352 -6.74 -38.41 13.39
CA THR A 352 -5.62 -37.53 13.75
C THR A 352 -5.67 -37.19 15.25
N CYS A 353 -6.86 -36.90 15.78
CA CYS A 353 -6.99 -36.68 17.22
C CYS A 353 -6.59 -37.91 18.05
N ILE A 354 -7.15 -39.09 17.75
CA ILE A 354 -6.87 -40.31 18.51
C ILE A 354 -5.37 -40.60 18.52
N ARG A 355 -4.72 -40.51 17.36
CA ARG A 355 -3.27 -40.72 17.23
C ARG A 355 -2.46 -39.71 18.04
N TYR A 356 -2.90 -38.45 18.08
CA TYR A 356 -2.27 -37.42 18.89
C TYR A 356 -2.41 -37.71 20.39
N LEU A 357 -3.62 -38.07 20.86
CA LEU A 357 -3.87 -38.42 22.26
C LEU A 357 -3.06 -39.65 22.71
N ARG A 358 -2.83 -40.60 21.81
CA ARG A 358 -1.96 -41.77 22.03
C ARG A 358 -0.47 -41.49 21.96
N GLY A 359 -0.07 -40.28 21.56
CA GLY A 359 1.34 -39.92 21.33
C GLY A 359 1.97 -40.57 20.09
N GLU A 360 1.17 -41.15 19.18
CA GLU A 360 1.65 -41.75 17.93
C GLU A 360 2.10 -40.71 16.90
N ILE A 361 1.57 -39.48 17.02
CA ILE A 361 2.01 -38.33 16.25
C ILE A 361 2.39 -37.20 17.19
N GLN A 362 3.53 -36.57 16.91
CA GLN A 362 3.95 -35.35 17.56
C GLN A 362 3.83 -34.20 16.56
N SER A 363 3.32 -33.07 17.02
CA SER A 363 3.24 -31.84 16.24
C SER A 363 4.06 -30.77 16.93
N THR A 364 5.01 -30.17 16.20
CA THR A 364 5.86 -29.08 16.69
C THR A 364 5.06 -27.83 17.04
N SER A 365 3.85 -27.73 16.52
CA SER A 365 3.01 -26.56 16.67
C SER A 365 1.98 -26.75 17.80
N GLY A 366 1.75 -27.98 18.29
CA GLY A 366 0.78 -28.30 19.35
C GLY A 366 -0.33 -29.21 18.85
N ASN A 367 -1.49 -29.22 19.51
CA ASN A 367 -2.59 -30.13 19.15
C ASN A 367 -3.07 -29.86 17.69
N PRO A 368 -2.91 -30.82 16.76
CA PRO A 368 -3.30 -30.66 15.36
C PRO A 368 -4.82 -30.63 15.17
N THR A 369 -5.59 -31.01 16.19
CA THR A 369 -7.06 -31.06 16.17
C THR A 369 -7.64 -30.31 17.39
N PRO A 370 -7.64 -28.96 17.38
CA PRO A 370 -8.01 -28.16 18.55
C PRO A 370 -9.45 -28.36 19.06
N GLY A 371 -10.36 -28.90 18.24
CA GLY A 371 -11.77 -29.17 18.59
C GLY A 371 -12.07 -30.65 18.81
N CYS A 372 -11.05 -31.47 19.06
CA CYS A 372 -11.22 -32.92 19.17
C CYS A 372 -12.23 -33.33 20.26
N HIS A 373 -12.04 -32.85 21.49
CA HIS A 373 -12.89 -33.28 22.60
C HIS A 373 -14.35 -32.88 22.37
N GLU A 374 -14.57 -31.71 21.79
CA GLU A 374 -15.90 -31.22 21.44
C GLU A 374 -16.55 -32.04 20.33
N LEU A 375 -15.78 -32.44 19.30
CA LEU A 375 -16.28 -33.33 18.26
C LEU A 375 -16.78 -34.64 18.87
N PHE A 376 -15.95 -35.36 19.63
CA PHE A 376 -16.33 -36.64 20.23
C PHE A 376 -17.50 -36.51 21.21
N LYS A 377 -17.45 -35.52 22.11
CA LYS A 377 -18.52 -35.28 23.08
C LYS A 377 -19.88 -35.03 22.43
N LYS A 378 -19.90 -34.33 21.28
CA LYS A 378 -21.15 -34.02 20.57
C LYS A 378 -21.58 -35.15 19.65
N SER A 379 -20.63 -35.84 19.03
CA SER A 379 -20.86 -37.06 18.26
C SER A 379 -21.35 -38.23 19.12
N ASP A 380 -21.18 -38.24 20.44
CA ASP A 380 -21.78 -39.31 21.26
C ASP A 380 -23.30 -39.37 21.14
N LYS A 381 -23.95 -38.21 20.97
CA LYS A 381 -25.41 -38.09 20.80
C LYS A 381 -25.87 -38.18 19.36
N GLU A 382 -24.97 -37.96 18.40
CA GLU A 382 -25.26 -37.75 16.99
C GLU A 382 -24.37 -38.66 16.14
N ASN A 383 -24.92 -39.45 15.22
CA ASN A 383 -24.16 -40.46 14.46
C ASN A 383 -23.23 -39.87 13.36
N TRP A 384 -22.49 -38.79 13.67
CA TRP A 384 -21.55 -38.13 12.75
C TRP A 384 -20.24 -38.89 12.59
N LEU A 385 -19.85 -39.68 13.59
CA LEU A 385 -18.65 -40.52 13.55
C LEU A 385 -19.04 -41.99 13.69
N PRO A 386 -18.39 -42.89 12.93
CA PRO A 386 -18.50 -44.33 13.11
C PRO A 386 -18.26 -44.78 14.57
N PRO A 387 -18.97 -45.82 15.07
CA PRO A 387 -18.85 -46.28 16.46
C PRO A 387 -17.42 -46.66 16.89
N HIS A 388 -16.61 -47.19 15.98
CA HIS A 388 -15.24 -47.60 16.28
C HIS A 388 -14.36 -46.42 16.70
N PHE A 389 -14.55 -45.22 16.11
CA PHE A 389 -13.81 -44.03 16.52
C PHE A 389 -14.13 -43.64 17.96
N LYS A 390 -15.42 -43.72 18.36
CA LYS A 390 -15.85 -43.37 19.73
C LYS A 390 -15.23 -44.30 20.77
N GLN A 391 -15.24 -45.61 20.51
CA GLN A 391 -14.62 -46.61 21.39
C GLN A 391 -13.10 -46.39 21.50
N THR A 392 -12.44 -46.17 20.37
CA THR A 392 -10.99 -45.95 20.30
C THR A 392 -10.58 -44.67 21.03
N TYR A 393 -11.37 -43.60 20.91
CA TYR A 393 -11.16 -42.34 21.62
C TYR A 393 -11.28 -42.51 23.15
N GLN A 394 -12.29 -43.23 23.64
CA GLN A 394 -12.44 -43.50 25.08
C GLN A 394 -11.25 -44.28 25.67
N GLN A 395 -10.62 -45.14 24.88
CA GLN A 395 -9.40 -45.88 25.26
C GLN A 395 -8.12 -45.03 25.21
N SER A 396 -8.19 -43.83 24.62
CA SER A 396 -7.04 -42.94 24.40
C SER A 396 -7.01 -41.75 25.35
N LEU A 397 -8.05 -41.59 26.18
CA LEU A 397 -8.08 -40.70 27.35
C LEU A 397 -7.44 -41.42 28.54
#